data_AF-A0A512M1X5-F1
#
_entry.id   AF-A0A512M1X5-F1
#
_cell.length_a   1.000
_cell.length_b   1.000
_cell.length_c   1.000
_cell.angle_alpha   90.00
_cell.angle_beta   90.00
_cell.angle_gamma   90.00
#
_symmetry.space_group_name_H-M   'P 1'
#
loop_
_entity.id
_entity.type
_entity.pdbx_description
1 polymer ?
#
loop_
_entity_poly.entity_id
_entity_poly.type
_entity_poly.pdbx_seq_one_letter_code
_entity_poly.pdbx_strand_id
1 'polypeptide(L)'
;MDPAIPSPRFRSHASRNIPPFLAGIFLGLTLLHAEAQTASSKSAWPSRGDAIGSLLTATPLERAAFEDDAALHAPIKEAGPGDWLAQHDEKGQTFDAYRLILPRVKPRTDLRALAILPIGEFGPKAPSLEKLRRYCELFFAMPTSILRAVPVDKVPAKTRINSNTNKRQLLTTDILGWLPNQKPAVAYAVIAVTMEDLYPDESWNFVFGQAMLQGGAGVFSFARYDPSFYGDTSATDLSTLIFKRSCKVLTHEMGHMFGIKHCVFFECLMNGSNHLDEADAQPMRLCPVCLRKLHLHVRFDLLKREESLLRFYEEQSFTNEADWSRKFLGKLRPHSSPLK
;
A
#
# COMPACT_ATOMS: atom_id res chain seq x y z
N MET A 1 32.43 -13.79 -21.94
CA MET A 1 31.71 -12.78 -22.75
C MET A 1 30.78 -13.56 -23.65
N ASP A 2 29.50 -13.59 -23.29
CA ASP A 2 28.38 -14.14 -24.07
C ASP A 2 27.08 -13.61 -23.43
N PRO A 3 25.96 -13.49 -24.17
CA PRO A 3 25.22 -12.24 -24.23
C PRO A 3 23.97 -12.22 -23.34
N ALA A 4 23.55 -10.99 -23.01
CA ALA A 4 22.32 -10.70 -22.29
C ALA A 4 21.08 -11.29 -23.00
N ILE A 5 20.30 -12.08 -22.27
CA ILE A 5 18.98 -12.58 -22.69
C ILE A 5 17.96 -11.46 -22.44
N PRO A 6 17.18 -11.02 -23.46
CA PRO A 6 16.20 -9.95 -23.29
C PRO A 6 14.94 -10.45 -22.57
N SER A 7 14.36 -9.60 -21.72
CA SER A 7 13.10 -9.84 -21.03
C SER A 7 11.90 -9.88 -22.00
N PRO A 8 10.92 -10.78 -21.81
CA PRO A 8 9.79 -10.87 -22.72
C PRO A 8 8.75 -9.78 -22.43
N ARG A 9 8.37 -9.05 -23.50
CA ARG A 9 7.24 -8.11 -23.51
C ARG A 9 5.92 -8.88 -23.38
N PHE A 10 5.10 -8.54 -22.40
CA PHE A 10 3.75 -9.06 -22.25
C PHE A 10 2.77 -8.29 -23.15
N ARG A 11 2.08 -9.00 -24.04
CA ARG A 11 0.85 -8.53 -24.70
C ARG A 11 -0.34 -9.06 -23.92
N SER A 12 -1.22 -8.17 -23.46
CA SER A 12 -2.53 -8.54 -22.93
C SER A 12 -3.49 -8.80 -24.09
N HIS A 13 -4.08 -9.99 -24.15
CA HIS A 13 -5.22 -10.26 -25.03
C HIS A 13 -6.51 -10.22 -24.22
N ALA A 14 -7.35 -9.25 -24.56
CA ALA A 14 -8.71 -9.11 -24.07
C ALA A 14 -9.62 -10.22 -24.64
N SER A 15 -10.51 -10.73 -23.80
CA SER A 15 -11.60 -11.64 -24.16
C SER A 15 -12.69 -10.95 -24.98
N ARG A 16 -13.31 -11.64 -25.97
CA ARG A 16 -14.77 -11.94 -26.02
C ARG A 16 -15.24 -12.59 -27.35
N ASN A 17 -16.06 -13.64 -27.17
CA ASN A 17 -17.32 -14.02 -27.84
C ASN A 17 -17.43 -14.64 -29.27
N ILE A 18 -18.05 -15.83 -29.31
CA ILE A 18 -19.23 -16.34 -30.10
C ILE A 18 -19.17 -16.27 -31.67
N PRO A 19 -19.54 -17.35 -32.40
CA PRO A 19 -19.27 -17.50 -33.83
C PRO A 19 -20.39 -16.99 -34.77
N PRO A 20 -20.07 -16.74 -36.06
CA PRO A 20 -20.98 -17.16 -37.13
C PRO A 20 -20.27 -17.75 -38.37
N PHE A 21 -21.09 -18.45 -39.16
CA PHE A 21 -20.81 -19.18 -40.39
C PHE A 21 -20.50 -18.30 -41.62
N LEU A 22 -19.67 -18.87 -42.52
CA LEU A 22 -19.59 -18.78 -44.00
C LEU A 22 -19.37 -17.43 -44.73
N ALA A 23 -18.12 -17.27 -45.18
CA ALA A 23 -17.63 -17.07 -46.56
C ALA A 23 -18.37 -16.17 -47.58
N GLY A 24 -17.63 -15.22 -48.18
CA GLY A 24 -17.79 -14.91 -49.62
C GLY A 24 -17.60 -13.46 -50.11
N ILE A 25 -16.35 -13.02 -50.25
CA ILE A 25 -15.77 -12.41 -51.48
C ILE A 25 -16.18 -10.98 -51.98
N PHE A 26 -15.09 -10.24 -52.33
CA PHE A 26 -14.85 -9.18 -53.36
C PHE A 26 -14.75 -7.67 -52.99
N LEU A 27 -13.51 -7.20 -53.27
CA LEU A 27 -12.91 -5.86 -53.50
C LEU A 27 -13.70 -4.56 -53.34
N GLY A 28 -13.06 -3.64 -52.60
CA GLY A 28 -12.51 -2.41 -53.16
C GLY A 28 -13.36 -1.15 -53.04
N LEU A 29 -12.93 -0.20 -52.19
CA LEU A 29 -12.68 1.19 -52.57
C LEU A 29 -12.05 1.94 -51.38
N THR A 30 -10.89 2.54 -51.62
CA THR A 30 -10.15 3.42 -50.72
C THR A 30 -10.90 4.72 -50.45
N LEU A 31 -11.19 5.03 -49.19
CA LEU A 31 -11.60 6.36 -48.74
C LEU A 31 -10.86 6.71 -47.44
N LEU A 32 -10.10 7.80 -47.51
CA LEU A 32 -9.39 8.42 -46.39
C LEU A 32 -10.33 8.66 -45.21
N HIS A 33 -10.04 8.05 -44.06
CA HIS A 33 -10.42 8.59 -42.76
C HIS A 33 -9.17 8.53 -41.86
N ALA A 34 -8.61 9.71 -41.60
CA ALA A 34 -7.69 9.88 -40.49
C ALA A 34 -8.51 9.71 -39.21
N GLU A 35 -8.51 8.50 -38.64
CA GLU A 35 -8.98 8.30 -37.28
C GLU A 35 -7.99 8.96 -36.34
N ALA A 36 -8.29 10.20 -35.97
CA ALA A 36 -7.77 10.77 -34.74
C ALA A 36 -8.16 9.83 -33.60
N GLN A 37 -7.19 9.05 -33.11
CA GLN A 37 -7.31 8.39 -31.83
C GLN A 37 -7.57 9.48 -30.79
N THR A 38 -8.83 9.62 -30.41
CA THR A 38 -9.22 10.44 -29.28
C THR A 38 -8.61 9.79 -28.05
N ALA A 39 -7.52 10.39 -27.57
CA ALA A 39 -6.99 10.12 -26.25
C ALA A 39 -8.17 10.24 -25.28
N SER A 40 -8.58 9.11 -24.70
CA SER A 40 -9.51 9.04 -23.58
C SER A 40 -9.10 10.11 -22.58
N SER A 41 -9.91 11.16 -22.43
CA SER A 41 -9.63 12.23 -21.47
C SER A 41 -9.62 11.62 -20.08
N LYS A 42 -8.42 11.37 -19.53
CA LYS A 42 -8.27 11.07 -18.11
C LYS A 42 -8.95 12.23 -17.38
N SER A 43 -10.06 11.96 -16.69
CA SER A 43 -10.74 12.96 -15.86
C SER A 43 -9.69 13.63 -14.98
N ALA A 44 -9.50 14.94 -15.10
CA ALA A 44 -8.56 15.66 -14.26
C ALA A 44 -8.89 15.39 -12.79
N TRP A 45 -7.91 14.92 -12.01
CA TRP A 45 -8.10 14.71 -10.59
C TRP A 45 -8.50 16.01 -9.90
N PRO A 46 -9.28 15.95 -8.81
CA PRO A 46 -9.47 17.11 -7.94
C PRO A 46 -8.12 17.74 -7.57
N SER A 47 -8.11 19.06 -7.37
CA SER A 47 -6.89 19.73 -6.90
C SER A 47 -6.47 19.19 -5.52
N ARG A 48 -5.22 19.39 -5.12
CA ARG A 48 -4.76 18.98 -3.77
C ARG A 48 -5.58 19.65 -2.66
N GLY A 49 -5.99 20.91 -2.85
CA GLY A 49 -6.88 21.62 -1.95
C GLY A 49 -8.27 20.97 -1.85
N ASP A 50 -8.88 20.62 -2.99
CA ASP A 50 -10.17 19.92 -3.02
C ASP A 50 -10.06 18.52 -2.41
N ALA A 51 -8.93 17.83 -2.62
CA ALA A 51 -8.68 16.52 -2.06
C ALA A 51 -8.53 16.56 -0.53
N ILE A 52 -7.89 17.60 0.02
CA ILE A 52 -7.82 17.84 1.46
C ILE A 52 -9.20 18.18 2.01
N GLY A 53 -9.97 18.99 1.29
CA GLY A 53 -11.29 19.49 1.72
C GLY A 53 -11.18 20.62 2.75
N SER A 54 -12.31 21.22 3.13
CA SER A 54 -12.33 22.39 4.02
C SER A 54 -11.68 22.12 5.38
N LEU A 55 -10.79 23.03 5.80
CA LEU A 55 -10.16 23.06 7.14
C LEU A 55 -10.74 24.17 8.02
N LEU A 56 -11.84 24.82 7.64
CA LEU A 56 -12.40 25.95 8.38
C LEU A 56 -12.71 25.61 9.85
N THR A 57 -13.19 24.41 10.12
CA THR A 57 -13.53 23.94 11.47
C THR A 57 -12.39 23.16 12.15
N ALA A 58 -11.22 23.06 11.52
CA ALA A 58 -10.07 22.35 12.09
C ALA A 58 -9.43 23.19 13.20
N THR A 59 -8.98 22.53 14.27
CA THR A 59 -8.13 23.17 15.29
C THR A 59 -6.83 23.70 14.66
N PRO A 60 -6.11 24.64 15.30
CA PRO A 60 -4.82 25.11 14.78
C PRO A 60 -3.82 23.97 14.50
N LEU A 61 -3.76 22.98 15.39
CA LEU A 61 -2.91 21.79 15.22
C LEU A 61 -3.34 20.95 14.01
N GLU A 62 -4.64 20.66 13.87
CA GLU A 62 -5.16 19.91 12.73
C GLU A 62 -4.95 20.66 11.41
N ARG A 63 -5.11 21.99 11.41
CA ARG A 63 -4.84 22.81 10.22
C ARG A 63 -3.38 22.70 9.81
N ALA A 64 -2.45 22.85 10.75
CA ALA A 64 -1.02 22.68 10.50
C ALA A 64 -0.68 21.28 9.98
N ALA A 65 -1.37 20.24 10.47
CA ALA A 65 -1.15 18.85 10.05
C ALA A 65 -1.73 18.51 8.68
N PHE A 66 -2.83 19.15 8.27
CA PHE A 66 -3.62 18.73 7.10
C PHE A 66 -3.57 19.70 5.93
N GLU A 67 -2.98 20.89 6.08
CA GLU A 67 -2.84 21.83 4.98
C GLU A 67 -1.81 21.38 3.94
N ASP A 68 -1.98 21.88 2.71
CA ASP A 68 -1.03 21.66 1.63
C ASP A 68 0.18 22.58 1.81
N ASP A 69 1.28 22.01 2.29
CA ASP A 69 2.55 22.72 2.48
C ASP A 69 3.62 22.11 1.58
N ALA A 70 4.02 22.87 0.56
CA ALA A 70 4.98 22.42 -0.44
C ALA A 70 6.37 22.09 0.15
N ALA A 71 6.74 22.62 1.32
CA ALA A 71 8.01 22.28 1.96
C ALA A 71 7.98 20.91 2.64
N LEU A 72 6.79 20.36 2.90
CA LEU A 72 6.57 19.07 3.57
C LEU A 72 5.93 18.02 2.65
N HIS A 73 5.12 18.44 1.69
CA HIS A 73 4.25 17.57 0.91
C HIS A 73 4.42 17.84 -0.59
N ALA A 74 5.24 17.01 -1.23
CA ALA A 74 5.40 17.04 -2.67
C ALA A 74 4.14 16.53 -3.39
N PRO A 75 3.76 17.12 -4.53
CA PRO A 75 2.75 16.53 -5.41
C PRO A 75 3.23 15.15 -5.89
N ILE A 76 2.29 14.29 -6.29
CA ILE A 76 2.69 13.01 -6.89
C ILE A 76 3.52 13.26 -8.16
N LYS A 77 4.53 12.42 -8.38
CA LYS A 77 5.36 12.51 -9.59
C LYS A 77 4.57 12.07 -10.82
N GLU A 78 4.97 12.61 -11.97
CA GLU A 78 4.51 12.09 -13.24
C GLU A 78 4.98 10.64 -13.42
N ALA A 79 4.05 9.77 -13.81
CA ALA A 79 4.28 8.34 -13.92
C ALA A 79 5.03 8.00 -15.20
N GLY A 80 6.13 7.24 -15.07
CA GLY A 80 6.81 6.62 -16.20
C GLY A 80 5.97 5.49 -16.83
N PRO A 81 6.35 4.98 -18.03
CA PRO A 81 5.55 3.98 -18.75
C PRO A 81 5.26 2.67 -17.97
N GLY A 82 6.12 2.31 -17.02
CA GLY A 82 5.99 1.12 -16.17
C GLY A 82 5.21 1.33 -14.88
N ASP A 83 5.02 2.59 -14.48
CA ASP A 83 4.51 2.99 -13.18
C ASP A 83 3.00 2.76 -13.07
N TRP A 84 2.49 2.71 -11.83
CA TRP A 84 1.09 2.39 -11.55
C TRP A 84 0.11 3.29 -12.31
N LEU A 85 0.29 4.61 -12.23
CA LEU A 85 -0.66 5.59 -12.79
C LEU A 85 -0.56 5.76 -14.32
N ALA A 86 0.47 5.16 -14.94
CA ALA A 86 0.53 5.01 -16.39
C ALA A 86 -0.33 3.83 -16.88
N GLN A 87 -0.45 2.78 -16.06
CA GLN A 87 -1.15 1.53 -16.43
C GLN A 87 -2.56 1.41 -15.86
N HIS A 88 -2.87 2.13 -14.79
CA HIS A 88 -4.14 2.05 -14.07
C HIS A 88 -4.85 3.40 -14.00
N ASP A 89 -6.16 3.43 -14.31
CA ASP A 89 -7.00 4.63 -14.18
C ASP A 89 -7.55 4.74 -12.75
N GLU A 90 -6.86 5.54 -11.93
CA GLU A 90 -7.28 5.85 -10.58
C GLU A 90 -8.05 7.17 -10.54
N LYS A 91 -9.23 7.20 -9.91
CA LYS A 91 -10.01 8.44 -9.72
C LYS A 91 -9.57 9.25 -8.51
N GLY A 92 -8.74 8.67 -7.65
CA GLY A 92 -8.41 9.22 -6.34
C GLY A 92 -9.58 9.12 -5.35
N GLN A 93 -9.32 9.59 -4.14
CA GLN A 93 -10.31 9.63 -3.06
C GLN A 93 -10.06 10.90 -2.23
N THR A 94 -10.94 11.89 -2.32
CA THR A 94 -10.86 13.08 -1.48
C THR A 94 -11.20 12.75 -0.03
N PHE A 95 -10.88 13.65 0.91
CA PHE A 95 -11.30 13.52 2.31
C PHE A 95 -12.83 13.47 2.42
N ASP A 96 -13.56 14.29 1.66
CA ASP A 96 -15.02 14.29 1.68
C ASP A 96 -15.61 12.98 1.13
N ALA A 97 -15.05 12.44 0.05
CA ALA A 97 -15.44 11.12 -0.45
C ALA A 97 -15.19 10.00 0.57
N TYR A 98 -14.07 10.07 1.31
CA TYR A 98 -13.79 9.14 2.40
C TYR A 98 -14.79 9.26 3.55
N ARG A 99 -15.14 10.49 3.95
CA ARG A 99 -16.11 10.75 5.02
C ARG A 99 -17.48 10.11 4.72
N LEU A 100 -17.91 10.13 3.46
CA LEU A 100 -19.18 9.51 3.05
C LEU A 100 -19.20 7.98 3.22
N ILE A 101 -18.06 7.31 3.08
CA ILE A 101 -17.97 5.84 3.24
C ILE A 101 -17.65 5.41 4.67
N LEU A 102 -17.23 6.33 5.54
CA LEU A 102 -16.77 6.01 6.89
C LEU A 102 -17.75 5.16 7.70
N PRO A 103 -19.09 5.39 7.69
CA PRO A 103 -20.03 4.52 8.41
C PRO A 103 -20.03 3.07 7.92
N ARG A 104 -19.72 2.84 6.63
CA ARG A 104 -19.63 1.49 6.05
C ARG A 104 -18.31 0.81 6.39
N VAL A 105 -17.23 1.57 6.48
CA VAL A 105 -15.88 1.07 6.76
C VAL A 105 -15.65 0.87 8.27
N LYS A 106 -16.25 1.73 9.09
CA LYS A 106 -16.22 1.67 10.57
C LYS A 106 -17.63 1.47 11.13
N PRO A 107 -18.31 0.34 10.85
CA PRO A 107 -19.66 0.09 11.36
C PRO A 107 -19.69 -0.14 12.87
N ARG A 108 -18.54 -0.48 13.46
CA ARG A 108 -18.35 -0.80 14.87
C ARG A 108 -17.35 0.16 15.51
N THR A 109 -17.75 0.80 16.60
CA THR A 109 -16.92 1.75 17.35
C THR A 109 -16.18 1.11 18.53
N ASP A 110 -16.53 -0.13 18.88
CA ASP A 110 -15.92 -0.93 19.94
C ASP A 110 -14.65 -1.66 19.50
N LEU A 111 -14.33 -1.64 18.20
CA LEU A 111 -13.09 -2.19 17.65
C LEU A 111 -11.92 -1.23 17.92
N ARG A 112 -10.94 -1.68 18.71
CA ARG A 112 -9.89 -0.82 19.27
C ARG A 112 -8.47 -1.33 19.03
N ALA A 113 -8.29 -2.50 18.42
CA ALA A 113 -6.97 -3.10 18.24
C ALA A 113 -6.68 -3.52 16.79
N LEU A 114 -5.43 -3.82 16.51
CA LEU A 114 -4.96 -4.48 15.30
C LEU A 114 -4.27 -5.80 15.65
N ALA A 115 -4.22 -6.72 14.69
CA ALA A 115 -3.57 -8.00 14.86
C ALA A 115 -2.68 -8.33 13.65
N ILE A 116 -1.52 -8.91 13.93
CA ILE A 116 -0.62 -9.48 12.93
C ILE A 116 -0.62 -10.99 13.15
N LEU A 117 -0.94 -11.78 12.11
CA LEU A 117 -0.92 -13.24 12.15
C LEU A 117 0.27 -13.77 11.32
N PRO A 118 1.34 -14.25 11.95
CA PRO A 118 2.44 -14.88 11.21
C PRO A 118 1.98 -16.23 10.62
N ILE A 119 2.23 -16.43 9.33
CA ILE A 119 2.04 -17.72 8.64
C ILE A 119 3.41 -18.24 8.22
N GLY A 120 3.75 -19.44 8.71
CA GLY A 120 5.03 -20.10 8.45
C GLY A 120 6.16 -19.59 9.33
N GLU A 121 7.39 -19.92 8.92
CA GLU A 121 8.60 -19.64 9.69
C GLU A 121 9.23 -18.31 9.28
N PHE A 122 9.73 -17.58 10.28
CA PHE A 122 10.44 -16.32 10.13
C PHE A 122 11.89 -16.54 10.57
N GLY A 123 12.74 -16.91 9.61
CA GLY A 123 14.15 -17.18 9.86
C GLY A 123 14.96 -15.92 10.20
N PRO A 124 16.28 -16.04 10.48
CA PRO A 124 17.13 -14.92 10.92
C PRO A 124 17.21 -13.73 9.95
N LYS A 125 16.91 -13.95 8.66
CA LYS A 125 16.88 -12.91 7.63
C LYS A 125 15.51 -12.23 7.47
N ALA A 126 14.47 -12.78 8.09
CA ALA A 126 13.13 -12.23 8.04
C ALA A 126 13.05 -10.92 8.85
N PRO A 127 12.14 -10.00 8.51
CA PRO A 127 11.92 -8.80 9.30
C PRO A 127 11.48 -9.17 10.73
N SER A 128 11.96 -8.42 11.72
CA SER A 128 11.54 -8.62 13.11
C SER A 128 10.05 -8.34 13.27
N LEU A 129 9.28 -9.38 13.57
CA LEU A 129 7.84 -9.28 13.79
C LEU A 129 7.50 -8.31 14.93
N GLU A 130 8.30 -8.27 15.99
CA GLU A 130 8.06 -7.33 17.09
C GLU A 130 8.32 -5.87 16.72
N LYS A 131 9.35 -5.61 15.92
CA LYS A 131 9.56 -4.26 15.39
C LYS A 131 8.44 -3.86 14.43
N LEU A 132 7.93 -4.79 13.61
CA LEU A 132 6.77 -4.56 12.74
C LEU A 132 5.50 -4.28 13.55
N ARG A 133 5.23 -5.06 14.59
CA ARG A 133 4.11 -4.84 15.53
C ARG A 133 4.19 -3.46 16.16
N ARG A 134 5.36 -3.09 16.69
CA ARG A 134 5.59 -1.76 17.28
C ARG A 134 5.39 -0.66 16.24
N TYR A 135 5.93 -0.80 15.02
CA TYR A 135 5.74 0.19 13.97
C TYR A 135 4.27 0.36 13.61
N CYS A 136 3.54 -0.75 13.42
CA CYS A 136 2.11 -0.76 13.12
C CYS A 136 1.30 -0.06 14.22
N GLU A 137 1.60 -0.34 15.48
CA GLU A 137 0.96 0.29 16.64
C GLU A 137 1.16 1.81 16.66
N LEU A 138 2.39 2.27 16.44
CA LEU A 138 2.72 3.69 16.39
C LEU A 138 2.08 4.37 15.17
N PHE A 139 2.13 3.71 14.02
CA PHE A 139 1.61 4.25 12.76
C PHE A 139 0.10 4.41 12.78
N PHE A 140 -0.65 3.43 13.30
CA PHE A 140 -2.10 3.55 13.37
C PHE A 140 -2.57 4.19 14.69
N ALA A 141 -1.66 4.40 15.65
CA ALA A 141 -1.97 4.79 17.01
C ALA A 141 -3.07 3.90 17.62
N MET A 142 -2.97 2.60 17.35
CA MET A 142 -3.89 1.56 17.79
C MET A 142 -3.10 0.38 18.37
N PRO A 143 -3.46 -0.12 19.56
CA PRO A 143 -2.86 -1.32 20.14
C PRO A 143 -2.74 -2.45 19.12
N THR A 144 -1.53 -2.99 18.94
CA THR A 144 -1.28 -4.05 17.96
C THR A 144 -0.66 -5.26 18.63
N SER A 145 -1.24 -6.43 18.36
CA SER A 145 -0.78 -7.73 18.89
C SER A 145 -0.25 -8.62 17.77
N ILE A 146 0.71 -9.49 18.11
CA ILE A 146 1.10 -10.61 17.26
C ILE A 146 0.31 -11.82 17.75
N LEU A 147 -0.45 -12.45 16.86
CA LEU A 147 -1.18 -13.68 17.15
C LEU A 147 -0.23 -14.88 17.11
N ARG A 148 -0.68 -16.01 17.63
CA ARG A 148 0.07 -17.26 17.55
C ARG A 148 0.34 -17.60 16.08
N ALA A 149 1.61 -17.80 15.74
CA ALA A 149 2.02 -18.19 14.41
C ALA A 149 1.33 -19.50 13.98
N VAL A 150 0.90 -19.56 12.73
CA VAL A 150 0.25 -20.74 12.14
C VAL A 150 1.22 -21.38 11.14
N PRO A 151 1.57 -22.67 11.30
CA PRO A 151 2.37 -23.38 10.31
C PRO A 151 1.71 -23.37 8.92
N VAL A 152 2.51 -23.30 7.86
CA VAL A 152 1.99 -23.18 6.47
C VAL A 152 1.03 -24.33 6.12
N ASP A 153 1.32 -25.56 6.55
CA ASP A 153 0.50 -26.75 6.31
C ASP A 153 -0.84 -26.76 7.07
N LYS A 154 -1.01 -25.84 8.04
CA LYS A 154 -2.26 -25.66 8.80
C LYS A 154 -3.14 -24.55 8.27
N VAL A 155 -2.66 -23.77 7.30
CA VAL A 155 -3.49 -22.79 6.60
C VAL A 155 -4.24 -23.53 5.49
N PRO A 156 -5.58 -23.44 5.43
CA PRO A 156 -6.38 -24.14 4.42
C PRO A 156 -6.32 -23.40 3.08
N ALA A 157 -5.12 -23.26 2.53
CA ALA A 157 -4.86 -22.60 1.25
C ALA A 157 -4.18 -23.55 0.28
N LYS A 158 -4.62 -23.50 -0.99
CA LYS A 158 -3.92 -24.17 -2.07
C LYS A 158 -2.48 -23.68 -2.17
N THR A 159 -1.61 -24.60 -2.55
CA THR A 159 -0.19 -24.31 -2.77
C THR A 159 0.23 -24.76 -4.16
N ARG A 160 1.21 -24.05 -4.73
CA ARG A 160 1.89 -24.46 -5.97
C ARG A 160 3.38 -24.14 -5.88
N ILE A 161 4.17 -24.74 -6.76
CA ILE A 161 5.56 -24.33 -6.99
C ILE A 161 5.59 -23.42 -8.21
N ASN A 162 6.07 -22.19 -8.05
CA ASN A 162 6.21 -21.27 -9.15
C ASN A 162 7.34 -21.73 -10.08
N SER A 163 7.04 -21.95 -11.36
CA SER A 163 8.01 -22.49 -12.33
C SER A 163 9.20 -21.56 -12.59
N ASN A 164 9.03 -20.25 -12.38
CA ASN A 164 10.09 -19.27 -12.64
C ASN A 164 11.06 -19.13 -11.46
N THR A 165 10.54 -19.23 -10.23
CA THR A 165 11.33 -18.96 -9.01
C THR A 165 11.65 -20.24 -8.22
N ASN A 166 10.99 -21.37 -8.54
CA ASN A 166 11.02 -22.62 -7.79
C ASN A 166 10.64 -22.46 -6.30
N LYS A 167 9.91 -21.40 -5.96
CA LYS A 167 9.41 -21.14 -4.60
C LYS A 167 7.96 -21.62 -4.48
N ARG A 168 7.60 -22.06 -3.28
CA ARG A 168 6.21 -22.35 -2.93
C ARG A 168 5.42 -21.03 -2.90
N GLN A 169 4.20 -21.08 -3.44
CA GLN A 169 3.23 -20.00 -3.41
C GLN A 169 1.96 -20.45 -2.70
N LEU A 170 1.33 -19.54 -1.94
CA LEU A 170 0.02 -19.75 -1.31
C LEU A 170 -1.05 -18.92 -2.01
N LEU A 171 -2.24 -19.51 -2.21
CA LEU A 171 -3.37 -18.84 -2.83
C LEU A 171 -3.98 -17.82 -1.85
N THR A 172 -3.96 -16.52 -2.20
CA THR A 172 -4.42 -15.46 -1.29
C THR A 172 -5.91 -15.52 -1.02
N THR A 173 -6.74 -15.91 -2.00
CA THR A 173 -8.20 -15.95 -1.86
C THR A 173 -8.64 -16.97 -0.80
N ASP A 174 -7.97 -18.12 -0.72
CA ASP A 174 -8.21 -19.12 0.34
C ASP A 174 -7.82 -18.56 1.73
N ILE A 175 -6.65 -17.92 1.83
CA ILE A 175 -6.20 -17.29 3.08
C ILE A 175 -7.22 -16.23 3.52
N LEU A 176 -7.70 -15.39 2.61
CA LEU A 176 -8.68 -14.34 2.91
C LEU A 176 -10.06 -14.90 3.27
N GLY A 177 -10.44 -16.08 2.80
CA GLY A 177 -11.65 -16.79 3.24
C GLY A 177 -11.52 -17.34 4.67
N TRP A 178 -10.32 -17.72 5.08
CA TRP A 178 -10.04 -18.32 6.39
C TRP A 178 -9.70 -17.29 7.48
N LEU A 179 -8.94 -16.25 7.14
CA LEU A 179 -8.34 -15.29 8.05
C LEU A 179 -9.36 -14.53 8.93
N PRO A 180 -10.57 -14.16 8.47
CA PRO A 180 -11.56 -13.50 9.32
C PRO A 180 -11.92 -14.30 10.58
N ASN A 181 -11.87 -15.64 10.54
CA ASN A 181 -12.12 -16.51 11.69
C ASN A 181 -10.98 -16.49 12.72
N GLN A 182 -9.80 -15.97 12.35
CA GLN A 182 -8.65 -15.81 13.24
C GLN A 182 -8.62 -14.42 13.91
N LYS A 183 -9.46 -13.49 13.47
CA LYS A 183 -9.46 -12.10 13.94
C LYS A 183 -9.99 -12.02 15.37
N PRO A 184 -9.23 -11.48 16.34
CA PRO A 184 -9.74 -11.26 17.69
C PRO A 184 -10.98 -10.36 17.69
N ALA A 185 -11.92 -10.61 18.61
CA ALA A 185 -13.19 -9.89 18.65
C ALA A 185 -13.05 -8.35 18.81
N VAL A 186 -11.99 -7.91 19.49
CA VAL A 186 -11.64 -6.50 19.72
C VAL A 186 -10.83 -5.87 18.58
N ALA A 187 -10.30 -6.70 17.67
CA ALA A 187 -9.44 -6.24 16.59
C ALA A 187 -10.28 -5.69 15.44
N TYR A 188 -10.03 -4.43 15.09
CA TYR A 188 -10.55 -3.78 13.90
C TYR A 188 -10.15 -4.57 12.66
N ALA A 189 -8.86 -4.85 12.54
CA ALA A 189 -8.27 -5.56 11.42
C ALA A 189 -7.23 -6.60 11.87
N VAL A 190 -7.07 -7.65 11.07
CA VAL A 190 -5.99 -8.64 11.14
C VAL A 190 -5.26 -8.67 9.80
N ILE A 191 -3.95 -8.66 9.83
CA ILE A 191 -3.12 -8.90 8.65
C ILE A 191 -2.28 -10.16 8.86
N ALA A 192 -2.42 -11.12 7.97
CA ALA A 192 -1.52 -12.25 7.89
C ALA A 192 -0.22 -11.82 7.19
N VAL A 193 0.92 -12.25 7.74
CA VAL A 193 2.23 -11.98 7.14
C VAL A 193 2.98 -13.29 6.97
N THR A 194 3.71 -13.44 5.87
CA THR A 194 4.47 -14.67 5.57
C THR A 194 5.77 -14.39 4.82
N MET A 195 6.70 -15.36 4.90
CA MET A 195 7.90 -15.43 4.04
C MET A 195 7.66 -16.30 2.79
N GLU A 196 6.48 -16.90 2.65
CA GLU A 196 6.07 -17.64 1.45
C GLU A 196 5.63 -16.68 0.35
N ASP A 197 5.83 -17.03 -0.91
CA ASP A 197 5.33 -16.22 -2.01
C ASP A 197 3.79 -16.39 -2.15
N LEU A 198 3.11 -15.43 -2.80
CA LEU A 198 1.65 -15.40 -2.87
C LEU A 198 1.18 -15.30 -4.32
N TYR A 199 0.01 -15.88 -4.61
CA TYR A 199 -0.65 -15.73 -5.91
C TYR A 199 -2.16 -15.56 -5.73
N PRO A 200 -2.85 -14.74 -6.57
CA PRO A 200 -4.26 -14.44 -6.40
C PRO A 200 -5.20 -15.40 -7.15
N ASP A 201 -4.72 -15.99 -8.24
CA ASP A 201 -5.46 -16.89 -9.12
C ASP A 201 -4.48 -17.69 -9.98
N GLU A 202 -4.91 -18.86 -10.49
CA GLU A 202 -4.09 -19.74 -11.30
C GLU A 202 -3.49 -19.04 -12.54
N SER A 203 -4.17 -18.06 -13.13
CA SER A 203 -3.68 -17.33 -14.31
C SER A 203 -2.64 -16.25 -14.01
N TRP A 204 -2.37 -15.96 -12.73
CA TRP A 204 -1.47 -14.89 -12.31
C TRP A 204 -0.14 -15.43 -11.83
N ASN A 205 0.95 -14.68 -12.02
CA ASN A 205 2.28 -15.10 -11.58
C ASN A 205 2.43 -14.95 -10.05
N PHE A 206 2.12 -13.79 -9.48
CA PHE A 206 2.18 -13.52 -8.04
C PHE A 206 1.43 -12.23 -7.67
N VAL A 207 1.27 -12.00 -6.36
CA VAL A 207 0.97 -10.70 -5.75
C VAL A 207 1.85 -10.49 -4.52
N PHE A 208 2.16 -9.25 -4.16
CA PHE A 208 2.90 -8.96 -2.93
C PHE A 208 2.01 -9.11 -1.69
N GLY A 209 0.72 -8.79 -1.81
CA GLY A 209 -0.30 -9.00 -0.81
C GLY A 209 -1.69 -8.76 -1.39
N GLN A 210 -2.70 -9.02 -0.57
CA GLN A 210 -4.09 -8.75 -0.91
C GLN A 210 -4.86 -8.45 0.37
N ALA A 211 -5.61 -7.35 0.38
CA ALA A 211 -6.49 -6.98 1.49
C ALA A 211 -7.95 -6.96 1.05
N MET A 212 -8.84 -7.36 1.96
CA MET A 212 -10.26 -7.12 1.81
C MET A 212 -10.58 -5.70 2.31
N LEU A 213 -11.13 -4.86 1.43
CA LEU A 213 -11.61 -3.51 1.79
C LEU A 213 -12.71 -3.55 2.88
N GLN A 214 -13.41 -4.68 3.00
CA GLN A 214 -14.44 -4.95 4.01
C GLN A 214 -14.13 -6.26 4.74
N GLY A 215 -14.30 -6.26 6.06
CA GLY A 215 -14.01 -7.44 6.91
C GLY A 215 -12.70 -7.35 7.70
N GLY A 216 -11.82 -6.40 7.36
CA GLY A 216 -10.60 -6.13 8.12
C GLY A 216 -9.62 -7.31 8.12
N ALA A 217 -9.44 -7.93 6.96
CA ALA A 217 -8.53 -9.05 6.76
C ALA A 217 -7.64 -8.77 5.54
N GLY A 218 -6.35 -9.06 5.66
CA GLY A 218 -5.42 -9.02 4.54
C GLY A 218 -4.28 -10.00 4.71
N VAL A 219 -3.62 -10.36 3.64
CA VAL A 219 -2.43 -11.21 3.66
C VAL A 219 -1.31 -10.55 2.88
N PHE A 220 -0.09 -10.66 3.39
CA PHE A 220 1.08 -10.03 2.80
C PHE A 220 2.31 -10.95 2.86
N SER A 221 3.14 -10.90 1.81
CA SER A 221 4.39 -11.66 1.73
C SER A 221 5.62 -10.77 1.65
N PHE A 222 6.56 -11.02 2.55
CA PHE A 222 7.89 -10.40 2.51
C PHE A 222 8.84 -11.11 1.53
N ALA A 223 8.46 -12.25 0.95
CA ALA A 223 9.35 -13.11 0.16
C ALA A 223 10.07 -12.34 -0.94
N ARG A 224 9.32 -11.53 -1.70
CA ARG A 224 9.83 -10.80 -2.86
C ARG A 224 10.51 -9.47 -2.52
N TYR A 225 10.52 -9.07 -1.25
CA TYR A 225 11.22 -7.88 -0.78
C TYR A 225 12.62 -8.17 -0.28
N ASP A 226 12.96 -9.44 -0.08
CA ASP A 226 14.31 -9.94 0.11
C ASP A 226 15.01 -10.05 -1.25
N PRO A 227 16.02 -9.22 -1.55
CA PRO A 227 16.81 -9.33 -2.79
C PRO A 227 17.39 -10.73 -3.06
N SER A 228 17.62 -11.53 -2.02
CA SER A 228 18.07 -12.91 -2.18
C SER A 228 17.02 -13.82 -2.83
N PHE A 229 15.75 -13.41 -2.84
CA PHE A 229 14.70 -14.07 -3.62
C PHE A 229 15.02 -14.11 -5.11
N TYR A 230 15.69 -13.06 -5.62
CA TYR A 230 16.14 -12.96 -7.01
C TYR A 230 17.62 -13.33 -7.20
N GLY A 231 18.26 -13.88 -6.16
CA GLY A 231 19.68 -14.26 -6.18
C GLY A 231 20.66 -13.12 -5.93
N ASP A 232 20.19 -11.93 -5.57
CA ASP A 232 21.06 -10.79 -5.25
C ASP A 232 21.43 -10.79 -3.75
N THR A 233 22.71 -10.99 -3.46
CA THR A 233 23.27 -10.95 -2.10
C THR A 233 24.27 -9.79 -1.92
N SER A 234 24.30 -8.84 -2.85
CA SER A 234 25.35 -7.80 -2.92
C SER A 234 25.10 -6.59 -2.01
N ALA A 235 23.87 -6.41 -1.53
CA ALA A 235 23.50 -5.25 -0.73
C ALA A 235 24.04 -5.32 0.71
N THR A 236 24.85 -4.31 1.08
CA THR A 236 25.56 -4.20 2.36
C THR A 236 24.68 -3.81 3.57
N ASP A 237 23.36 -3.67 3.42
CA ASP A 237 22.42 -3.44 4.52
C ASP A 237 21.04 -4.09 4.25
N LEU A 238 21.09 -5.35 3.82
CA LEU A 238 19.93 -6.09 3.37
C LEU A 238 18.80 -6.17 4.40
N SER A 239 19.15 -6.32 5.67
CA SER A 239 18.20 -6.44 6.77
C SER A 239 17.43 -5.15 7.03
N THR A 240 18.09 -3.99 7.00
CA THR A 240 17.43 -2.69 7.16
C THR A 240 16.53 -2.37 5.99
N LEU A 241 16.96 -2.68 4.76
CA LEU A 241 16.15 -2.49 3.56
C LEU A 241 14.89 -3.38 3.57
N ILE A 242 15.05 -4.68 3.85
CA ILE A 242 13.92 -5.62 4.00
C ILE A 242 12.97 -5.13 5.08
N PHE A 243 13.51 -4.72 6.23
CA PHE A 243 12.69 -4.23 7.33
C PHE A 243 11.92 -2.95 6.96
N LYS A 244 12.57 -1.99 6.29
CA LYS A 244 11.93 -0.76 5.81
C LYS A 244 10.80 -1.05 4.82
N ARG A 245 11.07 -1.91 3.82
CA ARG A 245 10.09 -2.39 2.85
C ARG A 245 8.91 -3.07 3.55
N SER A 246 9.19 -3.93 4.52
CA SER A 246 8.20 -4.65 5.33
C SER A 246 7.31 -3.69 6.12
N CYS A 247 7.89 -2.63 6.71
CA CYS A 247 7.13 -1.58 7.39
C CYS A 247 6.19 -0.85 6.43
N LYS A 248 6.68 -0.40 5.26
CA LYS A 248 5.89 0.32 4.26
C LYS A 248 4.69 -0.48 3.80
N VAL A 249 4.95 -1.71 3.40
CA VAL A 249 3.91 -2.52 2.80
C VAL A 249 2.88 -2.99 3.82
N LEU A 250 3.31 -3.33 5.05
CA LEU A 250 2.41 -3.61 6.16
C LEU A 250 1.43 -2.45 6.40
N THR A 251 1.92 -1.21 6.44
CA THR A 251 1.08 -0.04 6.70
C THR A 251 0.28 0.41 5.47
N HIS A 252 0.76 0.16 4.25
CA HIS A 252 0.01 0.37 3.02
C HIS A 252 -1.22 -0.55 2.96
N GLU A 253 -1.02 -1.87 3.09
CA GLU A 253 -2.09 -2.86 3.01
C GLU A 253 -3.08 -2.72 4.16
N MET A 254 -2.59 -2.49 5.38
CA MET A 254 -3.46 -2.21 6.52
C MET A 254 -4.23 -0.90 6.31
N GLY A 255 -3.64 0.11 5.67
CA GLY A 255 -4.29 1.36 5.29
C GLY A 255 -5.55 1.14 4.42
N HIS A 256 -5.52 0.17 3.52
CA HIS A 256 -6.71 -0.23 2.75
C HIS A 256 -7.84 -0.78 3.63
N MET A 257 -7.53 -1.46 4.74
CA MET A 257 -8.55 -1.94 5.70
C MET A 257 -9.21 -0.78 6.47
N PHE A 258 -8.59 0.40 6.51
CA PHE A 258 -9.20 1.64 6.98
C PHE A 258 -10.03 2.34 5.89
N GLY A 259 -10.22 1.73 4.71
CA GLY A 259 -10.96 2.27 3.57
C GLY A 259 -10.22 3.35 2.78
N ILE A 260 -8.92 3.52 3.04
CA ILE A 260 -8.08 4.49 2.34
C ILE A 260 -7.68 3.87 0.99
N LYS A 261 -8.07 4.51 -0.12
CA LYS A 261 -7.67 4.09 -1.47
C LYS A 261 -6.26 4.59 -1.82
N HIS A 262 -5.75 4.15 -2.96
CA HIS A 262 -4.54 4.75 -3.51
C HIS A 262 -4.64 6.27 -3.59
N CYS A 263 -3.56 6.94 -3.19
CA CYS A 263 -3.43 8.38 -3.26
C CYS A 263 -2.84 8.78 -4.61
N VAL A 264 -3.47 9.75 -5.27
CA VAL A 264 -3.04 10.30 -6.56
C VAL A 264 -2.70 11.79 -6.47
N PHE A 265 -2.70 12.36 -5.26
CA PHE A 265 -2.58 13.81 -5.05
C PHE A 265 -1.18 14.24 -4.61
N PHE A 266 -0.49 13.38 -3.88
CA PHE A 266 0.79 13.66 -3.23
C PHE A 266 1.68 12.42 -3.30
N GLU A 267 2.99 12.61 -3.14
CA GLU A 267 3.87 11.54 -2.67
C GLU A 267 3.41 11.07 -1.29
N CYS A 268 3.03 9.81 -1.19
CA CYS A 268 2.32 9.25 -0.05
C CYS A 268 2.63 7.75 0.05
N LEU A 269 2.67 7.22 1.26
CA LEU A 269 2.69 5.77 1.50
C LEU A 269 1.59 5.04 0.71
N MET A 270 0.42 5.66 0.54
CA MET A 270 -0.72 5.08 -0.16
C MET A 270 -0.64 5.23 -1.68
N ASN A 271 0.48 5.60 -2.29
CA ASN A 271 0.57 5.57 -3.76
C ASN A 271 0.57 4.11 -4.25
N GLY A 272 -0.14 3.81 -5.32
CA GLY A 272 -0.07 2.49 -5.96
C GLY A 272 1.34 2.23 -6.52
N SER A 273 1.71 0.96 -6.67
CA SER A 273 3.01 0.60 -7.27
C SER A 273 2.91 -0.68 -8.10
N ASN A 274 3.58 -0.70 -9.26
CA ASN A 274 3.70 -1.87 -10.13
C ASN A 274 5.00 -2.65 -9.89
N HIS A 275 6.05 -2.00 -9.36
CA HIS A 275 7.35 -2.61 -9.15
C HIS A 275 8.08 -2.06 -7.91
N LEU A 276 9.15 -2.74 -7.50
CA LEU A 276 9.89 -2.45 -6.28
C LEU A 276 10.54 -1.05 -6.29
N ASP A 277 11.09 -0.60 -7.42
CA ASP A 277 11.73 0.72 -7.48
C ASP A 277 10.72 1.87 -7.28
N GLU A 278 9.52 1.74 -7.87
CA GLU A 278 8.42 2.69 -7.66
C GLU A 278 7.98 2.66 -6.20
N ALA A 279 7.78 1.46 -5.63
CA ALA A 279 7.43 1.29 -4.23
C ALA A 279 8.51 1.90 -3.31
N ASP A 280 9.80 1.66 -3.56
CA ASP A 280 10.92 2.13 -2.73
C ASP A 280 11.09 3.65 -2.76
N ALA A 281 10.83 4.28 -3.91
CA ALA A 281 10.89 5.74 -4.07
C ALA A 281 9.80 6.48 -3.28
N GLN A 282 8.68 5.83 -2.95
CA GLN A 282 7.59 6.40 -2.16
C GLN A 282 8.01 6.60 -0.68
N PRO A 283 7.45 7.58 0.03
CA PRO A 283 7.80 7.80 1.43
C PRO A 283 7.04 6.82 2.36
N MET A 284 7.51 6.66 3.60
CA MET A 284 6.81 5.83 4.61
C MET A 284 5.61 6.51 5.27
N ARG A 285 5.38 7.80 4.97
CA ARG A 285 4.41 8.67 5.64
C ARG A 285 3.14 8.88 4.84
N LEU A 286 2.06 9.23 5.54
CA LEU A 286 0.81 9.67 4.91
C LEU A 286 0.90 11.14 4.52
N CYS A 287 0.41 11.47 3.33
CA CYS A 287 0.16 12.86 2.93
C CYS A 287 -1.00 13.48 3.74
N PRO A 288 -1.22 14.80 3.66
CA PRO A 288 -2.26 15.49 4.46
C PRO A 288 -3.66 14.90 4.27
N VAL A 289 -4.01 14.52 3.03
CA VAL A 289 -5.29 13.89 2.71
C VAL A 289 -5.44 12.56 3.44
N CYS A 290 -4.43 11.68 3.37
CA CYS A 290 -4.51 10.34 3.94
C CYS A 290 -4.34 10.34 5.46
N LEU A 291 -3.50 11.23 6.00
CA LEU A 291 -3.37 11.43 7.45
C LEU A 291 -4.69 11.92 8.04
N ARG A 292 -5.35 12.88 7.38
CA ARG A 292 -6.66 13.39 7.80
C ARG A 292 -7.74 12.30 7.80
N LYS A 293 -7.77 11.44 6.77
CA LYS A 293 -8.68 10.27 6.73
C LYS A 293 -8.44 9.32 7.90
N LEU A 294 -7.18 8.98 8.16
CA LEU A 294 -6.84 8.09 9.26
C LEU A 294 -7.15 8.72 10.63
N HIS A 295 -6.85 10.01 10.80
CA HIS A 295 -7.20 10.76 12.00
C HIS A 295 -8.72 10.81 12.22
N LEU A 296 -9.51 11.05 11.18
CA LEU A 296 -10.98 10.97 11.26
C LEU A 296 -11.45 9.59 11.73
N HIS A 297 -10.81 8.52 11.24
CA HIS A 297 -11.13 7.15 11.58
C HIS A 297 -10.78 6.81 13.03
N VAL A 298 -9.54 7.06 13.45
CA VAL A 298 -9.00 6.57 14.73
C VAL A 298 -9.15 7.58 15.87
N ARG A 299 -9.04 8.89 15.58
CA ARG A 299 -9.04 9.99 16.55
C ARG A 299 -7.89 9.93 17.56
N PHE A 300 -6.67 9.72 17.05
CA PHE A 300 -5.46 9.74 17.87
C PHE A 300 -4.93 11.15 18.13
N ASP A 301 -4.07 11.28 19.15
CA ASP A 301 -3.28 12.50 19.37
C ASP A 301 -2.20 12.63 18.28
N LEU A 302 -2.31 13.67 17.45
CA LEU A 302 -1.41 13.94 16.34
C LEU A 302 0.04 14.11 16.80
N LEU A 303 0.30 14.96 17.79
CA LEU A 303 1.66 15.25 18.26
C LEU A 303 2.31 13.98 18.83
N LYS A 304 1.60 13.28 19.72
CA LYS A 304 2.11 12.05 20.35
C LYS A 304 2.43 10.98 19.32
N ARG A 305 1.59 10.83 18.28
CA ARG A 305 1.82 9.89 17.18
C ARG A 305 3.09 10.26 16.41
N GLU A 306 3.20 11.49 15.93
CA GLU A 306 4.35 11.93 15.13
C GLU A 306 5.66 11.89 15.94
N GLU A 307 5.64 12.26 17.23
CA GLU A 307 6.80 12.16 18.13
C GLU A 307 7.27 10.72 18.32
N SER A 308 6.31 9.79 18.41
CA SER A 308 6.64 8.37 18.58
C SER A 308 7.15 7.76 17.27
N LEU A 309 6.62 8.19 16.12
CA LEU A 309 7.14 7.80 14.80
C LEU A 309 8.54 8.36 14.55
N LEU A 310 8.81 9.63 14.89
CA LEU A 310 10.16 10.20 14.81
C LEU A 310 11.17 9.35 15.60
N ARG A 311 10.87 9.07 16.88
CA ARG A 311 11.75 8.25 17.72
C ARG A 311 11.99 6.87 17.10
N PHE A 312 10.94 6.25 16.58
CA PHE A 312 11.07 4.97 15.89
C PHE A 312 11.99 5.07 14.67
N TYR A 313 11.84 6.10 13.83
CA TYR A 313 12.68 6.28 12.65
C TYR A 313 14.14 6.54 13.00
N GLU A 314 14.42 7.29 14.07
CA GLU A 314 15.78 7.50 14.58
C GLU A 314 16.39 6.20 15.12
N GLU A 315 15.63 5.41 15.88
CA GLU A 315 16.08 4.11 16.40
C GLU A 315 16.38 3.08 15.29
N GLN A 316 15.70 3.17 14.14
CA GLN A 316 15.89 2.27 13.00
C GLN A 316 16.81 2.86 11.91
N SER A 317 17.44 4.01 12.15
CA SER A 317 18.31 4.70 11.18
C SER A 317 17.61 5.01 9.85
N PHE A 318 16.31 5.27 9.87
CA PHE A 318 15.54 5.68 8.69
C PHE A 318 15.69 7.19 8.47
N THR A 319 16.91 7.63 8.15
CA THR A 319 17.32 9.04 8.15
C THR A 319 16.38 9.95 7.38
N ASN A 320 16.00 9.60 6.15
CA ASN A 320 15.09 10.43 5.33
C ASN A 320 13.70 10.63 5.98
N GLU A 321 13.19 9.61 6.68
CA GLU A 321 11.90 9.71 7.36
C GLU A 321 12.01 10.46 8.68
N ALA A 322 13.11 10.27 9.42
CA ALA A 322 13.41 11.02 10.64
C ALA A 322 13.58 12.53 10.34
N ASP A 323 14.34 12.88 9.29
CA ASP A 323 14.56 14.27 8.87
C ASP A 323 13.27 14.97 8.48
N TRP A 324 12.41 14.29 7.72
CA TRP A 324 11.09 14.82 7.42
C TRP A 324 10.22 14.96 8.67
N SER A 325 10.21 13.94 9.53
CA SER A 325 9.39 13.93 10.75
C SER A 325 9.78 15.05 11.71
N ARG A 326 11.07 15.40 11.81
CA ARG A 326 11.54 16.57 12.58
C ARG A 326 10.98 17.89 12.03
N LYS A 327 11.01 18.07 10.70
CA LYS A 327 10.43 19.27 10.05
C LYS A 327 8.92 19.34 10.27
N PHE A 328 8.21 18.22 10.11
CA PHE A 328 6.78 18.13 10.32
C PHE A 328 6.39 18.46 11.76
N LEU A 329 7.06 17.87 12.75
CA LEU A 329 6.85 18.19 14.17
C LEU A 329 7.19 19.64 14.51
N GLY A 330 8.23 20.22 13.90
CA GLY A 330 8.57 21.63 14.04
C GLY A 330 7.44 22.56 13.59
N LYS A 331 6.68 22.16 12.57
CA LYS A 331 5.47 22.85 12.12
C LYS A 331 4.28 22.62 13.07
N LEU A 332 4.08 21.39 13.54
CA LEU A 332 2.94 21.06 14.42
C LEU A 332 3.02 21.74 15.79
N ARG A 333 4.24 21.96 16.29
CA ARG A 333 4.48 22.68 17.54
C ARG A 333 4.41 24.19 17.24
N PRO A 334 3.42 24.93 17.76
CA PRO A 334 3.41 26.36 17.57
C PRO A 334 4.70 26.95 18.15
N HIS A 335 5.36 27.85 17.41
CA HIS A 335 6.40 28.66 17.99
C HIS A 335 5.78 29.43 19.16
N SER A 336 6.26 29.19 20.37
CA SER A 336 5.99 30.06 21.50
C SER A 336 6.41 31.46 21.04
N SER A 337 5.46 32.37 20.81
CA SER A 337 5.82 33.78 20.72
C SER A 337 6.62 34.11 21.98
N PRO A 338 7.80 34.73 21.89
CA PRO A 338 8.42 35.28 23.07
C PRO A 338 7.41 36.26 23.68
N LEU A 339 7.03 36.01 24.94
CA LEU A 339 6.25 36.95 25.74
C LEU A 339 6.94 38.31 25.63
N LYS A 340 6.25 39.28 25.01
CA LYS A 340 6.70 40.67 24.94
C LYS A 340 6.55 41.34 26.29
#